data_AF-A0A960QHL0-F1
#
_entry.id   AF-A0A960QHL0-F1
#
_cell.length_a   1.000
_cell.length_b   1.000
_cell.length_c   1.000
_cell.angle_alpha   90.00
_cell.angle_beta   90.00
_cell.angle_gamma   90.00
#
_symmetry.space_group_name_H-M   'P 1'
#
loop_
_entity.id
_entity.type
_entity.pdbx_description
1 polymer ?
#
loop_
_entity_poly.entity_id
_entity_poly.type
_entity_poly.pdbx_seq_one_letter_code
_entity_poly.pdbx_strand_id
1 'polypeptide(L)'
;MSAEPITWDSGLRWDTPGLKWDGTVPDPPSNPPPPMTDTNRISAELTQQQVDDISAAIQTIRDNLDFLISLSAQDRREMPKLGDKTLAFDEKCASHMAAHPELVPGFVDTAEVAKDRALRIPLANVERLLTELCDAVSDTLLQVGSEIYMADLSFYASVRDAARRNIPAADVIYAELQERFPGRPSGSGGDPGGGAEA
;
A
#
# COMPACT_ATOMS: atom_id res chain seq x y z
N MET A 1 1.02 33.78 -46.16
CA MET A 1 2.09 34.05 -45.17
C MET A 1 1.98 32.97 -44.14
N SER A 2 2.90 32.00 -44.14
CA SER A 2 2.91 30.90 -43.17
C SER A 2 3.35 31.46 -41.82
N ALA A 3 2.53 31.31 -40.78
CA ALA A 3 2.90 31.69 -39.42
C ALA A 3 3.81 30.59 -38.85
N GLU A 4 4.99 30.98 -38.37
CA GLU A 4 5.91 30.06 -37.69
C GLU A 4 5.34 29.69 -36.31
N PRO A 5 5.49 28.43 -35.86
CA PRO A 5 4.99 28.01 -34.56
C PRO A 5 5.71 28.73 -33.43
N ILE A 6 4.94 29.16 -32.42
CA ILE A 6 5.44 29.84 -31.22
C ILE A 6 6.39 28.89 -30.46
N THR A 7 7.62 29.35 -30.19
CA THR A 7 8.59 28.64 -29.35
C THR A 7 8.51 29.13 -27.90
N TRP A 8 8.99 28.32 -26.95
CA TRP A 8 8.83 28.57 -25.52
C TRP A 8 9.34 29.98 -25.12
N ASP A 9 10.39 30.49 -25.78
CA ASP A 9 11.01 31.78 -25.45
C ASP A 9 10.78 32.87 -26.52
N SER A 10 9.58 32.94 -27.09
CA SER A 10 9.28 33.90 -28.16
C SER A 10 9.17 35.37 -27.68
N GLY A 11 9.43 35.66 -26.40
CA GLY A 11 9.28 36.99 -25.80
C GLY A 11 7.83 37.53 -25.78
N LEU A 12 6.86 36.71 -26.21
CA LEU A 12 5.44 37.06 -26.24
C LEU A 12 4.84 36.88 -24.85
N ARG A 13 4.06 37.87 -24.43
CA ARG A 13 3.33 37.88 -23.16
C ARG A 13 1.84 37.78 -23.43
N TRP A 14 1.14 37.12 -22.51
CA TRP A 14 -0.32 37.04 -22.52
C TRP A 14 -0.90 38.46 -22.66
N ASP A 15 -1.88 38.63 -23.55
CA ASP A 15 -2.55 39.92 -23.86
C ASP A 15 -1.75 40.94 -24.71
N THR A 16 -0.82 40.47 -25.55
CA THR A 16 -0.18 41.36 -26.55
C THR A 16 -1.22 41.81 -27.60
N PRO A 17 -1.46 43.12 -27.80
CA PRO A 17 -2.49 43.60 -28.72
C PRO A 17 -2.26 43.11 -30.15
N GLY A 18 -3.26 42.43 -30.73
CA GLY A 18 -3.22 41.91 -32.09
C GLY A 18 -2.79 40.45 -32.23
N LEU A 19 -2.36 39.78 -31.14
CA LEU A 19 -2.23 38.32 -31.13
C LEU A 19 -3.61 37.66 -31.07
N LYS A 20 -3.86 36.73 -31.99
CA LYS A 20 -4.99 35.82 -31.93
C LYS A 20 -4.44 34.40 -31.86
N TRP A 21 -4.99 33.60 -30.96
CA TRP A 21 -4.67 32.17 -30.90
C TRP A 21 -5.16 31.51 -32.21
N ASP A 22 -4.25 30.91 -32.97
CA ASP A 22 -4.53 30.16 -34.20
C ASP A 22 -4.36 28.64 -34.02
N GLY A 23 -4.06 28.20 -32.80
CA GLY A 23 -3.97 26.79 -32.45
C GLY A 23 -5.35 26.13 -32.50
N THR A 24 -5.47 25.08 -33.31
CA THR A 24 -6.63 24.18 -33.24
C THR A 24 -6.51 23.37 -31.95
N VAL A 25 -7.32 23.69 -30.94
CA VAL A 25 -7.51 22.79 -29.80
C VAL A 25 -8.39 21.66 -30.31
N PRO A 26 -7.93 20.40 -30.34
CA PRO A 26 -8.80 19.29 -30.67
C PRO A 26 -9.97 19.32 -29.69
N ASP A 27 -11.21 19.29 -30.20
CA ASP A 27 -12.37 19.21 -29.33
C ASP A 27 -12.18 18.01 -28.39
N PRO A 28 -12.41 18.17 -27.07
CA PRO A 28 -12.43 17.02 -26.18
C PRO A 28 -13.43 16.00 -26.75
N PRO A 29 -13.16 14.69 -26.61
CA PRO A 29 -14.09 13.67 -27.08
C PRO A 29 -15.48 14.01 -26.57
N SER A 30 -16.48 13.92 -27.45
CA SER A 30 -17.87 14.30 -27.16
C SER A 30 -18.47 13.55 -25.96
N ASN A 31 -17.80 12.49 -25.51
CA ASN A 31 -18.04 11.81 -24.26
C ASN A 31 -16.71 11.39 -23.61
N PRO A 32 -16.17 12.12 -22.61
CA PRO A 32 -15.05 11.61 -21.83
C PRO A 32 -15.48 10.33 -21.09
N PRO A 33 -14.57 9.35 -20.91
CA PRO A 33 -14.90 8.15 -20.15
C PRO A 33 -15.36 8.55 -18.74
N PRO A 34 -16.41 7.90 -18.19
CA PRO A 34 -16.89 8.21 -16.85
C PRO A 34 -15.76 7.98 -15.83
N PRO A 35 -15.65 8.82 -14.79
CA PRO A 35 -14.73 8.53 -13.70
C PRO A 35 -15.14 7.21 -13.04
N MET A 36 -14.17 6.40 -12.65
CA MET A 36 -14.43 5.08 -12.05
C MET A 36 -15.35 5.17 -10.82
N THR A 37 -15.16 6.18 -9.97
CA THR A 37 -16.08 6.61 -8.89
C THR A 37 -15.86 8.12 -8.61
N ASP A 38 -16.55 8.70 -7.63
CA ASP A 38 -16.33 10.09 -7.17
C ASP A 38 -14.88 10.37 -6.73
N THR A 39 -14.05 9.34 -6.51
CA THR A 39 -12.61 9.49 -6.26
C THR A 39 -11.82 8.32 -6.84
N ASN A 40 -11.08 8.57 -7.93
CA ASN A 40 -10.08 7.65 -8.47
C ASN A 40 -8.67 8.19 -8.16
N ARG A 41 -7.96 7.57 -7.20
CA ARG A 41 -6.63 8.02 -6.73
C ARG A 41 -5.50 7.28 -7.43
N ILE A 42 -5.71 6.05 -7.91
CA ILE A 42 -4.67 5.24 -8.57
C ILE A 42 -5.02 5.02 -10.04
N SER A 43 -4.22 5.59 -10.93
CA SER A 43 -4.30 5.39 -12.38
C SER A 43 -2.92 4.99 -12.90
N ALA A 44 -2.48 3.80 -12.52
CA ALA A 44 -1.17 3.26 -12.88
C ALA A 44 -1.30 1.85 -13.47
N GLU A 45 -0.38 1.52 -14.37
CA GLU A 45 -0.22 0.18 -14.94
C GLU A 45 1.16 -0.36 -14.58
N LEU A 46 1.22 -1.65 -14.27
CA LEU A 46 2.47 -2.37 -14.02
C LEU A 46 2.72 -3.33 -15.18
N THR A 47 3.68 -3.00 -16.04
CA THR A 47 4.04 -3.84 -17.19
C THR A 47 4.77 -5.10 -16.76
N GLN A 48 4.74 -6.15 -17.57
CA GLN A 48 5.47 -7.39 -17.29
C GLN A 48 6.97 -7.15 -17.12
N GLN A 49 7.56 -6.29 -17.95
CA GLN A 49 8.98 -5.94 -17.84
C GLN A 49 9.30 -5.31 -16.47
N GLN A 50 8.45 -4.42 -15.97
CA GLN A 50 8.64 -3.83 -14.64
C GLN A 50 8.53 -4.88 -13.52
N VAL A 51 7.62 -5.86 -13.64
CA VAL A 51 7.51 -6.98 -12.67
C VAL A 51 8.79 -7.82 -12.66
N ASP A 52 9.33 -8.11 -13.85
CA ASP A 52 10.54 -8.90 -14.00
C ASP A 52 11.76 -8.15 -13.43
N ASP A 53 11.88 -6.84 -13.71
CA ASP A 53 12.94 -5.98 -13.18
C ASP A 53 12.88 -5.87 -11.65
N ILE A 54 11.68 -5.71 -11.07
CA ILE A 54 11.47 -5.70 -9.61
C ILE A 54 11.86 -7.05 -9.00
N SER A 55 11.49 -8.16 -9.64
CA SER A 55 11.84 -9.51 -9.17
C SER A 55 13.36 -9.73 -9.19
N ALA A 56 14.05 -9.27 -10.22
CA ALA A 56 15.50 -9.32 -10.31
C ALA A 56 16.18 -8.44 -9.24
N ALA A 57 15.63 -7.25 -8.96
CA ALA A 57 16.13 -6.39 -7.88
C ALA A 57 15.96 -7.03 -6.49
N ILE A 58 14.81 -7.68 -6.23
CA ILE A 58 14.59 -8.43 -4.99
C ILE A 58 15.60 -9.59 -4.87
N GLN A 59 15.89 -10.29 -5.97
CA GLN A 59 16.90 -11.34 -5.93
C GLN A 59 18.29 -10.79 -5.63
N THR A 60 18.65 -9.65 -6.24
CA THR A 60 19.90 -8.95 -5.94
C THR A 60 20.00 -8.56 -4.46
N ILE A 61 18.91 -8.11 -3.84
CA ILE A 61 18.87 -7.82 -2.41
C ILE A 61 19.14 -9.08 -1.58
N ARG A 62 18.51 -10.21 -1.94
CA ARG A 62 18.73 -11.50 -1.26
C ARG A 62 20.17 -11.98 -1.38
N ASP A 63 20.78 -11.85 -2.55
CA ASP A 63 22.15 -12.29 -2.79
C ASP A 63 23.16 -11.46 -1.98
N ASN A 64 22.88 -10.17 -1.76
CA ASN A 64 23.70 -9.31 -0.88
C ASN A 64 23.47 -9.56 0.63
N LEU A 65 22.46 -10.35 0.98
CA LEU A 65 22.02 -10.63 2.35
C LEU A 65 21.89 -12.16 2.54
N ASP A 66 22.85 -12.91 2.03
CA ASP A 66 22.88 -14.39 2.03
C ASP A 66 22.90 -15.02 3.44
N PHE A 67 23.21 -14.23 4.46
CA PHE A 67 23.24 -14.62 5.87
C PHE A 67 21.89 -14.46 6.59
N LEU A 68 20.84 -13.97 5.94
CA LEU A 68 19.54 -13.78 6.58
C LEU A 68 18.90 -15.11 7.00
N ILE A 69 18.25 -15.08 8.16
CA ILE A 69 17.54 -16.24 8.72
C ILE A 69 16.05 -15.95 8.88
N SER A 70 15.25 -17.01 8.90
CA SER A 70 13.83 -16.93 9.23
C SER A 70 13.59 -17.49 10.62
N LEU A 71 12.94 -16.69 11.47
CA LEU A 71 12.55 -17.07 12.83
C LEU A 71 11.06 -17.41 12.86
N SER A 72 10.68 -18.47 13.59
CA SER A 72 9.27 -18.72 13.87
C SER A 72 8.70 -17.68 14.84
N ALA A 73 7.38 -17.60 14.93
CA ALA A 73 6.72 -16.73 15.92
C ALA A 73 7.12 -17.10 17.36
N GLN A 74 7.38 -18.38 17.62
CA GLN A 74 7.83 -18.85 18.93
C GLN A 74 9.27 -18.40 19.21
N ASP A 75 10.19 -18.58 18.26
CA ASP A 75 11.60 -18.18 18.43
C ASP A 75 11.71 -16.68 18.70
N ARG A 76 10.97 -15.86 17.95
CA ARG A 76 10.92 -14.39 18.16
C ARG A 76 10.41 -14.00 19.54
N ARG A 77 9.56 -14.83 20.15
CA ARG A 77 9.00 -14.58 21.48
C ARG A 77 9.97 -14.96 22.59
N GLU A 78 10.71 -16.04 22.41
CA GLU A 78 11.62 -16.61 23.42
C GLU A 78 13.02 -15.99 23.38
N MET A 79 13.46 -15.47 22.23
CA MET A 79 14.78 -14.86 22.08
C MET A 79 14.97 -13.63 22.99
N PRO A 80 16.10 -13.54 23.72
CA PRO A 80 16.50 -12.31 24.40
C PRO A 80 16.60 -11.15 23.42
N LYS A 81 16.07 -9.98 23.80
CA LYS A 81 15.96 -8.82 22.91
C LYS A 81 16.90 -7.73 23.35
N LEU A 82 17.72 -7.25 22.41
CA LEU A 82 18.52 -6.04 22.60
C LEU A 82 17.69 -4.80 22.22
N GLY A 83 16.85 -4.35 23.14
CA GLY A 83 16.11 -3.08 23.05
C GLY A 83 16.89 -1.89 23.64
N ASP A 84 16.25 -0.72 23.69
CA ASP A 84 16.90 0.54 24.09
C ASP A 84 17.55 0.48 25.47
N LYS A 85 16.85 -0.12 26.45
CA LYS A 85 17.36 -0.24 27.83
C LYS A 85 18.58 -1.16 27.95
N THR A 86 18.74 -2.09 27.01
CA THR A 86 19.82 -3.07 27.00
C THR A 86 21.02 -2.65 26.15
N LEU A 87 20.89 -1.62 25.30
CA LEU A 87 22.01 -1.06 24.53
C LEU A 87 23.09 -0.47 25.44
N ALA A 88 22.69 0.35 26.42
CA ALA A 88 23.62 0.91 27.40
C ALA A 88 24.30 -0.17 28.26
N PHE A 89 23.68 -1.34 28.42
CA PHE A 89 24.30 -2.50 29.05
C PHE A 89 25.32 -3.16 28.12
N ASP A 90 24.99 -3.38 26.84
CA ASP A 90 25.90 -3.95 25.85
C ASP A 90 27.17 -3.10 25.67
N GLU A 91 27.06 -1.78 25.60
CA GLU A 91 28.22 -0.86 25.49
C GLU A 91 29.16 -0.96 26.70
N LYS A 92 28.60 -1.10 27.91
CA LYS A 92 29.38 -1.33 29.13
C LYS A 92 30.05 -2.70 29.09
N CYS A 93 29.32 -3.74 28.67
CA CYS A 93 29.89 -5.07 28.48
C CYS A 93 31.05 -5.05 27.48
N ALA A 94 30.90 -4.38 26.34
CA ALA A 94 31.96 -4.22 25.35
C ALA A 94 33.22 -3.59 25.98
N SER A 95 33.04 -2.53 26.74
CA SER A 95 34.13 -1.81 27.43
C SER A 95 34.84 -2.70 28.46
N HIS A 96 34.07 -3.43 29.29
CA HIS A 96 34.64 -4.32 30.30
C HIS A 96 35.31 -5.56 29.69
N MET A 97 34.75 -6.14 28.62
CA MET A 97 35.38 -7.27 27.93
C MET A 97 36.73 -6.88 27.33
N ALA A 98 36.89 -5.64 26.84
CA ALA A 98 38.15 -5.14 26.32
C ALA A 98 39.17 -4.83 27.44
N ALA A 99 38.71 -4.28 28.57
CA ALA A 99 39.57 -3.92 29.70
C ALA A 99 39.99 -5.12 30.58
N HIS A 100 39.17 -6.17 30.61
CA HIS A 100 39.33 -7.34 31.49
C HIS A 100 39.19 -8.65 30.70
N PRO A 101 40.12 -8.96 29.77
CA PRO A 101 40.06 -10.19 28.96
C PRO A 101 40.06 -11.48 29.80
N GLU A 102 40.61 -11.44 31.02
CA GLU A 102 40.60 -12.55 31.97
C GLU A 102 39.19 -12.93 32.48
N LEU A 103 38.22 -12.02 32.38
CA LEU A 103 36.83 -12.26 32.77
C LEU A 103 35.97 -12.76 31.60
N VAL A 104 36.51 -12.76 30.37
CA VAL A 104 35.80 -13.26 29.20
C VAL A 104 35.75 -14.80 29.27
N PRO A 105 34.55 -15.41 29.27
CA PRO A 105 34.45 -16.86 29.26
C PRO A 105 35.12 -17.44 28.01
N GLY A 106 35.85 -18.56 28.15
CA GLY A 106 36.62 -19.14 27.04
C GLY A 106 35.79 -19.64 25.85
N PHE A 107 34.46 -19.70 25.97
CA PHE A 107 33.54 -20.04 24.87
C PHE A 107 32.99 -18.81 24.14
N VAL A 108 33.32 -17.60 24.57
CA VAL A 108 32.87 -16.35 23.94
C VAL A 108 33.94 -15.87 22.97
N ASP A 109 33.60 -15.84 21.68
CA ASP A 109 34.45 -15.23 20.66
C ASP A 109 34.16 -13.72 20.60
N THR A 110 35.10 -12.92 21.13
CA THR A 110 34.96 -11.45 21.17
C THR A 110 35.03 -10.81 19.79
N ALA A 111 35.67 -11.46 18.80
CA ALA A 111 35.75 -10.97 17.44
C ALA A 111 34.41 -11.13 16.72
N GLU A 112 33.72 -12.26 16.89
CA GLU A 112 32.38 -12.47 16.35
C GLU A 112 31.35 -11.52 17.00
N VAL A 113 31.40 -11.33 18.33
CA VAL A 113 30.55 -10.35 19.01
C VAL A 113 30.77 -8.93 18.47
N ALA A 114 32.02 -8.55 18.16
CA ALA A 114 32.31 -7.26 17.55
C ALA A 114 31.74 -7.13 16.13
N LYS A 115 31.76 -8.20 15.33
CA LYS A 115 31.12 -8.23 14.01
C LYS A 115 29.61 -8.04 14.11
N ASP A 116 28.95 -8.74 15.03
CA ASP A 116 27.50 -8.63 15.24
C ASP A 116 27.08 -7.22 15.68
N ARG A 117 27.86 -6.60 16.58
CA ARG A 117 27.65 -5.21 16.98
C ARG A 117 27.76 -4.25 15.79
N ALA A 118 28.76 -4.45 14.92
CA ALA A 118 28.96 -3.63 13.74
C ALA A 118 27.87 -3.84 12.67
N LEU A 119 27.34 -5.07 12.55
CA LEU A 119 26.28 -5.43 11.61
C LEU A 119 24.91 -4.80 11.95
N ARG A 120 24.63 -4.61 13.24
CA ARG A 120 23.31 -4.19 13.73
C ARG A 120 22.79 -2.90 13.08
N ILE A 121 23.61 -1.84 13.03
CA ILE A 121 23.17 -0.53 12.53
C ILE A 121 22.92 -0.54 11.01
N PRO A 122 23.83 -1.06 10.17
CA PRO A 122 23.55 -1.26 8.75
C PRO A 122 22.30 -2.10 8.49
N LEU A 123 22.12 -3.20 9.21
CA LEU A 123 20.98 -4.09 9.01
C LEU A 123 19.65 -3.42 9.40
N ALA A 124 19.62 -2.66 10.51
CA ALA A 124 18.45 -1.88 10.90
C ALA A 124 18.08 -0.80 9.86
N ASN A 125 19.07 -0.20 9.21
CA ASN A 125 18.81 0.75 8.13
C ASN A 125 18.18 0.07 6.90
N VAL A 126 18.67 -1.11 6.53
CA VAL A 126 18.08 -1.91 5.43
C VAL A 126 16.67 -2.35 5.78
N GLU A 127 16.43 -2.85 7.00
CA GLU A 127 15.10 -3.22 7.49
C GLU A 127 14.10 -2.05 7.37
N ARG A 128 14.51 -0.84 7.80
CA ARG A 128 13.69 0.36 7.69
C ARG A 128 13.29 0.67 6.24
N LEU A 129 14.25 0.64 5.31
CA LEU A 129 14.01 0.92 3.89
C LEU A 129 13.06 -0.12 3.25
N LEU A 130 13.25 -1.40 3.57
CA LEU A 130 12.39 -2.47 3.07
C LEU A 130 10.97 -2.37 3.63
N THR A 131 10.84 -2.03 4.91
CA THR A 131 9.54 -1.84 5.58
C THR A 131 8.78 -0.68 4.96
N GLU A 132 9.43 0.47 4.77
CA GLU A 132 8.83 1.65 4.14
C GLU A 132 8.29 1.33 2.73
N LEU A 133 9.05 0.58 1.92
CA LEU A 133 8.59 0.14 0.60
C LEU A 133 7.42 -0.84 0.70
N CYS A 134 7.48 -1.80 1.62
CA CYS A 134 6.42 -2.78 1.82
C CYS A 134 5.10 -2.11 2.25
N ASP A 135 5.18 -1.13 3.14
CA ASP A 135 4.02 -0.36 3.61
C ASP A 135 3.40 0.43 2.46
N ALA A 136 4.22 1.14 1.66
CA ALA A 136 3.73 1.88 0.50
C ALA A 136 3.03 0.99 -0.55
N VAL A 137 3.58 -0.20 -0.82
CA VAL A 137 2.95 -1.19 -1.71
C VAL A 137 1.63 -1.70 -1.12
N SER A 138 1.60 -2.00 0.18
CA SER A 138 0.41 -2.49 0.87
C SER A 138 -0.71 -1.47 0.90
N ASP A 139 -0.39 -0.21 1.19
CA ASP A 139 -1.33 0.91 1.18
C ASP A 139 -1.90 1.16 -0.22
N THR A 140 -1.05 1.09 -1.25
CA THR A 140 -1.49 1.23 -2.64
C THR A 140 -2.42 0.08 -3.05
N LEU A 141 -2.11 -1.16 -2.66
CA LEU A 141 -2.97 -2.31 -2.93
C LEU A 141 -4.33 -2.19 -2.24
N LEU A 142 -4.34 -1.71 -0.99
CA LEU A 142 -5.58 -1.42 -0.27
C LEU A 142 -6.41 -0.34 -0.98
N GLN A 143 -5.77 0.74 -1.45
CA GLN A 143 -6.44 1.81 -2.18
C GLN A 143 -7.04 1.30 -3.50
N VAL A 144 -6.29 0.52 -4.29
CA VAL A 144 -6.78 -0.11 -5.53
C VAL A 144 -7.97 -1.02 -5.26
N GLY A 145 -7.89 -1.87 -4.22
CA GLY A 145 -8.99 -2.74 -3.83
C GLY A 145 -10.24 -1.98 -3.39
N SER A 146 -10.06 -0.88 -2.65
CA SER A 146 -11.15 0.01 -2.24
C SER A 146 -11.87 0.63 -3.44
N GLU A 147 -11.10 1.11 -4.42
CA GLU A 147 -11.64 1.72 -5.64
C GLU A 147 -12.44 0.73 -6.50
N ILE A 148 -11.91 -0.48 -6.68
CA ILE A 148 -12.62 -1.58 -7.34
C ILE A 148 -13.93 -1.87 -6.60
N TYR A 149 -13.88 -2.02 -5.28
CA TYR A 149 -15.05 -2.37 -4.49
C TYR A 149 -16.14 -1.28 -4.54
N MET A 150 -15.76 -0.01 -4.55
CA MET A 150 -16.70 1.09 -4.69
C MET A 150 -17.37 1.12 -6.08
N ALA A 151 -16.63 0.79 -7.14
CA ALA A 151 -17.19 0.63 -8.47
C ALA A 151 -18.19 -0.55 -8.52
N ASP A 152 -17.83 -1.70 -7.91
CA ASP A 152 -18.70 -2.88 -7.82
C ASP A 152 -20.00 -2.57 -7.04
N LEU A 153 -19.91 -1.84 -5.93
CA LEU A 153 -21.09 -1.40 -5.15
C LEU A 153 -22.01 -0.49 -5.96
N SER A 154 -21.44 0.41 -6.77
CA SER A 154 -22.18 1.30 -7.65
C SER A 154 -22.91 0.52 -8.75
N PHE A 155 -22.23 -0.46 -9.33
CA PHE A 155 -22.83 -1.39 -10.30
C PHE A 155 -23.96 -2.21 -9.66
N TYR A 156 -23.73 -2.79 -8.48
CA TYR A 156 -24.75 -3.53 -7.75
C TYR A 156 -26.01 -2.69 -7.45
N ALA A 157 -25.84 -1.44 -7.01
CA ALA A 157 -26.95 -0.52 -6.78
C ALA A 157 -27.74 -0.25 -8.07
N SER A 158 -27.04 -0.04 -9.19
CA SER A 158 -27.65 0.13 -10.52
C SER A 158 -28.45 -1.10 -10.96
N VAL A 159 -27.88 -2.30 -10.81
CA VAL A 159 -28.54 -3.58 -11.12
C VAL A 159 -29.79 -3.77 -10.27
N ARG A 160 -29.73 -3.48 -8.96
CA ARG A 160 -30.90 -3.52 -8.07
C ARG A 160 -32.02 -2.59 -8.52
N ASP A 161 -31.69 -1.37 -8.91
CA ASP A 161 -32.68 -0.40 -9.39
C ASP A 161 -33.23 -0.77 -10.78
N ALA A 162 -32.42 -1.39 -11.62
CA ALA A 162 -32.84 -1.96 -12.91
C ALA A 162 -33.81 -3.13 -12.73
N ALA A 163 -33.54 -4.04 -11.79
CA ALA A 163 -34.43 -5.15 -11.40
C ALA A 163 -35.80 -4.62 -10.93
N ARG A 164 -35.81 -3.60 -10.05
CA ARG A 164 -37.07 -2.92 -9.62
C ARG A 164 -37.87 -2.31 -10.78
N ARG A 165 -37.21 -1.95 -11.87
CA ARG A 165 -37.82 -1.38 -13.09
C ARG A 165 -38.16 -2.46 -14.13
N ASN A 166 -37.98 -3.74 -13.81
CA ASN A 166 -38.19 -4.88 -14.71
C ASN A 166 -37.35 -4.79 -16.00
N ILE A 167 -36.12 -4.26 -15.89
CA ILE A 167 -35.15 -4.29 -17.00
C ILE A 167 -34.78 -5.76 -17.27
N PRO A 168 -34.83 -6.24 -18.53
CA PRO A 168 -34.48 -7.61 -18.87
C PRO A 168 -33.09 -8.01 -18.33
N ALA A 169 -32.96 -9.25 -17.85
CA ALA A 169 -31.75 -9.82 -17.25
C ALA A 169 -31.28 -9.23 -15.90
N ALA A 170 -31.80 -8.08 -15.46
CA ALA A 170 -31.39 -7.46 -14.20
C ALA A 170 -31.79 -8.28 -12.96
N ASP A 171 -32.93 -8.96 -12.98
CA ASP A 171 -33.41 -9.79 -11.86
C ASP A 171 -32.48 -10.99 -11.59
N VAL A 172 -31.99 -11.63 -12.65
CA VAL A 172 -31.08 -12.78 -12.55
C VAL A 172 -29.73 -12.34 -11.98
N ILE A 173 -29.14 -11.27 -12.54
CA ILE A 173 -27.87 -10.73 -12.07
C ILE A 173 -27.99 -10.23 -10.62
N TYR A 174 -29.11 -9.56 -10.28
CA TYR A 174 -29.35 -9.10 -8.92
C TYR A 174 -29.44 -10.27 -7.93
N ALA A 175 -30.16 -11.34 -8.27
CA ALA A 175 -30.29 -12.51 -7.41
C ALA A 175 -28.93 -13.16 -7.10
N GLU A 176 -28.06 -13.31 -8.11
CA GLU A 176 -26.70 -13.83 -7.95
C GLU A 176 -25.85 -12.93 -7.02
N LEU A 177 -25.87 -11.61 -7.23
CA LEU A 177 -25.07 -10.68 -6.44
C LEU A 177 -25.60 -10.49 -5.00
N GLN A 178 -26.91 -10.63 -4.80
CA GLN A 178 -27.53 -10.48 -3.47
C GLN A 178 -27.11 -11.58 -2.49
N GLU A 179 -26.67 -12.75 -2.95
CA GLU A 179 -26.18 -13.83 -2.08
C GLU A 179 -25.05 -13.37 -1.15
N ARG A 180 -24.25 -12.39 -1.58
CA ARG A 180 -23.17 -11.78 -0.79
C ARG A 180 -23.66 -10.78 0.26
N PHE A 181 -24.89 -10.30 0.12
CA PHE A 181 -25.54 -9.35 1.03
C PHE A 181 -26.85 -9.93 1.57
N PRO A 182 -26.83 -11.04 2.33
CA PRO A 182 -28.03 -11.57 2.95
C PRO A 182 -28.60 -10.46 3.85
N GLY A 183 -29.79 -9.98 3.51
CA GLY A 183 -30.38 -8.81 4.13
C GLY A 183 -30.34 -8.88 5.66
N ARG A 184 -30.09 -7.74 6.30
CA ARG A 184 -30.20 -7.59 7.75
C ARG A 184 -31.60 -8.08 8.16
N PRO A 185 -31.76 -9.04 9.09
CA PRO A 185 -33.07 -9.51 9.47
C PRO A 185 -33.86 -8.30 9.98
N SER A 186 -35.01 -8.03 9.36
CA SER A 186 -35.93 -7.00 9.85
C SER A 186 -36.33 -7.40 11.26
N GLY A 187 -35.95 -6.58 12.25
CA GLY A 187 -36.32 -6.79 13.64
C GLY A 187 -37.82 -7.04 13.73
N SER A 188 -38.20 -8.26 14.08
CA SER A 188 -39.59 -8.59 14.35
C SER A 188 -40.03 -7.72 15.52
N GLY A 189 -41.11 -6.96 15.32
CA GLY A 189 -41.77 -6.24 16.39
C GLY A 189 -42.04 -7.17 17.56
N GLY A 190 -41.36 -6.91 18.67
CA GLY A 190 -41.76 -7.41 19.97
C GLY A 190 -42.83 -6.47 20.51
N ASP A 191 -44.08 -6.83 20.25
CA ASP A 191 -45.21 -6.41 21.07
C ASP A 191 -45.01 -6.93 22.51
N PRO A 192 -45.23 -6.10 23.55
CA PRO A 192 -45.61 -6.62 24.85
C PRO A 192 -46.99 -6.07 25.21
N GLY A 193 -48.02 -6.66 24.62
CA GLY A 193 -49.37 -6.63 25.18
C GLY A 193 -49.49 -7.56 26.38
N GLY A 194 -49.67 -6.98 27.58
CA GLY A 194 -50.66 -7.47 28.55
C GLY A 194 -50.20 -8.34 29.74
N GLY A 195 -50.62 -7.92 30.94
CA GLY A 195 -50.70 -8.71 32.18
C GLY A 195 -49.81 -8.16 33.30
N ALA A 196 -50.21 -7.22 34.15
CA ALA A 196 -51.25 -7.22 35.20
C ALA A 196 -50.90 -8.04 36.46
N GLU A 197 -51.04 -7.34 37.59
CA GLU A 197 -51.38 -7.78 38.95
C GLU A 197 -50.30 -7.93 40.05
N ALA A 198 -50.66 -7.25 41.16
CA ALA A 198 -50.29 -7.36 42.58
C ALA A 198 -48.94 -6.81 43.06
#